data_AF-A0AAD6YUK5-F1
#
_entry.id   AF-A0AAD6YUK5-F1
#
_cell.length_a   1.000
_cell.length_b   1.000
_cell.length_c   1.000
_cell.angle_alpha   90.00
_cell.angle_beta   90.00
_cell.angle_gamma   90.00
#
_symmetry.space_group_name_H-M   'P 1'
#
loop_
_entity.id
_entity.type
_entity.pdbx_description
1 polymer ?
#
loop_
_entity_poly.entity_id
_entity_poly.type
_entity_poly.pdbx_seq_one_letter_code
_entity_poly.pdbx_strand_id
1 'polypeptide(L)'
;NSNPRLILYYYLKVVEEIRAMSLVTQSDPGTENYGIANGHTMLRHLHDPSLARTLQHRWMRQKKNVMPEIAWSQLRRRFTPGFEDILDVGIEKGWYDPGILLEALTFRWVFIPWLQCEFDAYRKRVNNTATKHAVRRVQLCEKSP
;
A
#
# COMPACT_ATOMS: atom_id res chain seq x y z
N ASN A 1 -10.30 -1.91 -3.68
CA ASN A 1 -10.38 -0.51 -3.19
C ASN A 1 -10.77 0.33 -4.39
N SER A 2 -11.99 0.90 -4.40
CA SER A 2 -12.54 1.63 -5.55
C SER A 2 -12.46 3.15 -5.40
N ASN A 3 -11.84 3.66 -4.32
CA ASN A 3 -11.79 5.10 -4.05
C ASN A 3 -10.53 5.74 -4.67
N PRO A 4 -10.65 6.50 -5.77
CA PRO A 4 -9.51 7.08 -6.46
C PRO A 4 -8.76 8.14 -5.63
N ARG A 5 -9.45 8.81 -4.70
CA ARG A 5 -8.83 9.82 -3.83
C ARG A 5 -7.86 9.19 -2.85
N LEU A 6 -8.22 8.03 -2.30
CA LEU A 6 -7.39 7.32 -1.34
C LEU A 6 -6.11 6.79 -2.00
N ILE A 7 -6.24 6.25 -3.21
CA ILE A 7 -5.09 5.75 -3.99
C ILE A 7 -4.13 6.91 -4.34
N LEU A 8 -4.67 8.05 -4.79
CA LEU A 8 -3.87 9.26 -5.03
C LEU A 8 -3.20 9.76 -3.74
N TYR A 9 -3.89 9.78 -2.61
CA TYR A 9 -3.32 10.19 -1.32
C TYR A 9 -2.08 9.36 -0.95
N TYR A 10 -2.17 8.03 -1.03
CA TYR A 10 -1.01 7.17 -0.76
C TYR A 10 0.13 7.41 -1.74
N TYR A 11 -0.17 7.63 -3.02
CA TYR A 11 0.84 7.99 -4.01
C TYR A 11 1.59 9.28 -3.64
N LEU A 12 0.86 10.35 -3.29
CA LEU A 12 1.44 11.63 -2.89
C LEU A 12 2.28 11.50 -1.61
N LYS A 13 1.81 10.71 -0.65
CA LYS A 13 2.57 10.42 0.58
C LYS A 13 3.91 9.77 0.28
N VAL A 14 3.95 8.80 -0.63
CA VAL A 14 5.20 8.15 -1.04
C VAL A 14 6.15 9.12 -1.74
N VAL A 15 5.65 9.99 -2.62
CA VAL A 15 6.46 11.02 -3.28
C VAL A 15 7.05 12.00 -2.26
N GLU A 16 6.25 12.39 -1.26
CA GLU A 16 6.69 13.25 -0.15
C GLU A 16 7.76 12.55 0.72
N GLU A 17 7.54 11.28 1.08
CA GLU A 17 8.47 10.47 1.88
C GLU A 17 9.82 10.26 1.18
N ILE A 18 9.80 9.90 -0.10
CA ILE A 18 11.01 9.58 -0.88
C ILE A 18 11.68 10.85 -1.43
N ARG A 19 10.98 12.00 -1.43
CA ARG A 19 11.42 13.26 -2.05
C ARG A 19 11.76 13.13 -3.53
N ALA A 20 11.16 12.16 -4.21
CA ALA A 20 11.36 11.91 -5.62
C ALA A 20 10.04 11.51 -6.28
N MET A 21 9.88 11.96 -7.53
CA MET A 21 8.73 11.64 -8.37
C MET A 21 9.20 10.89 -9.60
N SER A 22 8.50 9.80 -9.95
CA SER A 22 8.77 9.06 -11.18
C SER A 22 8.52 9.93 -12.42
N LEU A 23 9.10 9.57 -13.56
CA LEU A 23 8.81 10.24 -14.83
C LEU A 23 7.43 9.85 -15.37
N VAL A 24 7.07 8.58 -15.21
CA VAL A 24 5.82 7.99 -15.70
C VAL A 24 5.30 7.03 -14.62
N THR A 25 3.99 7.00 -14.43
CA THR A 25 3.31 6.01 -13.58
C THR A 25 2.64 4.93 -14.43
N GLN A 26 2.34 3.78 -13.84
CA GLN A 26 1.67 2.69 -14.52
C GLN A 26 0.65 2.00 -13.61
N SER A 27 -0.52 1.69 -14.14
CA SER A 27 -1.54 0.88 -13.46
C SER A 27 -2.35 0.07 -14.45
N ASP A 28 -3.15 -0.86 -13.92
CA ASP A 28 -4.20 -1.52 -14.68
C ASP A 28 -5.31 -0.52 -15.07
N PRO A 29 -6.04 -0.77 -16.18
CA PRO A 29 -7.21 0.01 -16.55
C PRO A 29 -8.27 -0.13 -15.46
N GLY A 30 -8.55 0.96 -14.77
CA GLY A 30 -9.51 0.98 -13.66
C GLY A 30 -9.86 2.41 -13.29
N THR A 31 -11.13 2.65 -12.96
CA THR A 31 -11.60 4.00 -12.62
C THR A 31 -11.02 4.49 -11.31
N GLU A 32 -10.65 3.57 -10.42
CA GLU A 32 -9.94 3.85 -9.17
C GLU A 32 -8.55 4.47 -9.41
N ASN A 33 -7.94 4.22 -10.57
CA ASN A 33 -6.58 4.67 -10.86
C ASN A 33 -6.53 6.04 -11.56
N TYR A 34 -7.69 6.61 -11.94
CA TYR A 34 -7.74 7.94 -12.55
C TYR A 34 -7.14 9.03 -11.66
N GLY A 35 -7.26 8.87 -10.32
CA GLY A 35 -6.63 9.78 -9.37
C GLY A 35 -5.12 9.87 -9.58
N ILE A 36 -4.42 8.74 -9.66
CA ILE A 36 -2.98 8.70 -9.94
C ILE A 36 -2.68 9.24 -11.33
N ALA A 37 -3.39 8.77 -12.36
CA ALA A 37 -3.10 9.16 -13.74
C ALA A 37 -3.19 10.68 -13.93
N ASN A 38 -4.25 11.31 -13.43
CA ASN A 38 -4.46 12.75 -13.56
C ASN A 38 -3.58 13.54 -12.60
N GLY A 39 -3.52 13.14 -11.33
CA GLY A 39 -2.72 13.83 -10.30
C GLY A 39 -1.24 13.84 -10.64
N HIS A 40 -0.70 12.70 -11.07
CA HIS A 40 0.70 12.59 -11.50
C HIS A 40 0.99 13.44 -12.75
N THR A 41 0.12 13.35 -13.77
CA THR A 41 0.28 14.12 -15.01
C THR A 41 0.28 15.63 -14.73
N MET A 42 -0.64 16.10 -13.88
CA MET A 42 -0.68 17.49 -13.45
C MET A 42 0.62 17.91 -12.75
N LEU A 43 1.10 17.13 -11.79
CA LEU A 43 2.36 17.43 -11.08
C LEU A 43 3.56 17.49 -12.04
N ARG A 44 3.65 16.56 -13.00
CA ARG A 44 4.71 16.57 -14.02
C ARG A 44 4.63 17.80 -14.92
N HIS A 45 3.43 18.22 -15.33
CA HIS A 45 3.26 19.44 -16.12
C HIS A 45 3.62 20.72 -15.34
N LEU A 46 3.35 20.74 -14.03
CA LEU A 46 3.75 21.86 -13.16
C LEU A 46 5.27 21.95 -13.02
N HIS A 47 5.96 20.81 -12.96
CA HIS A 47 7.42 20.77 -12.90
C HIS A 47 8.10 21.03 -14.24
N ASP A 48 7.50 20.57 -15.34
CA ASP A 48 8.03 20.69 -16.69
C ASP A 48 6.91 21.08 -17.67
N PRO A 49 6.76 22.38 -17.97
CA PRO A 49 5.76 22.87 -18.91
C PRO A 49 5.87 22.31 -20.33
N SER A 50 7.05 21.80 -20.73
CA SER A 50 7.24 21.21 -22.06
C SER A 50 6.43 19.92 -22.27
N LEU A 51 6.04 19.28 -21.16
CA LEU A 51 5.19 18.09 -21.17
C LEU A 51 3.71 18.42 -21.39
N ALA A 52 3.34 19.70 -21.53
CA ALA A 52 1.95 20.09 -21.75
C ALA A 52 1.29 19.26 -22.86
N ARG A 53 0.03 18.87 -22.63
CA ARG A 53 -0.79 18.06 -23.56
C ARG A 53 -0.34 16.60 -23.72
N THR A 54 0.59 16.12 -22.90
CA THR A 54 0.94 14.70 -22.83
C THR A 54 0.29 14.02 -21.62
N LEU A 55 0.26 12.68 -21.62
CA LEU A 55 -0.17 11.88 -20.47
C LEU A 55 1.04 11.18 -19.87
N GLN A 56 1.34 11.44 -18.60
CA GLN A 56 2.50 10.85 -17.89
C GLN A 56 2.11 9.55 -17.15
N HIS A 57 1.20 8.79 -17.74
CA HIS A 57 0.67 7.55 -17.18
C HIS A 57 0.47 6.49 -18.26
N ARG A 58 0.77 5.23 -17.94
CA ARG A 58 0.59 4.08 -18.82
C ARG A 58 -0.43 3.10 -18.27
N TRP A 59 -1.45 2.80 -19.07
CA TRP A 59 -2.42 1.76 -18.78
C TRP A 59 -1.91 0.39 -19.22
N MET A 60 -1.80 -0.56 -18.29
CA MET A 60 -1.31 -1.91 -18.57
C MET A 60 -2.45 -2.94 -18.57
N ARG A 61 -2.84 -3.40 -19.76
CA ARG A 61 -3.92 -4.41 -19.91
C ARG A 61 -3.53 -5.82 -19.47
N GLN A 62 -2.24 -6.13 -19.40
CA GLN A 62 -1.75 -7.44 -18.97
C GLN A 62 -1.54 -7.47 -17.45
N LYS A 63 -2.25 -8.36 -16.76
CA LYS A 63 -2.13 -8.53 -15.31
C LYS A 63 -0.77 -9.14 -14.94
N LYS A 64 0.07 -8.37 -14.25
CA LYS A 64 1.31 -8.84 -13.59
C LYS A 64 1.23 -8.76 -12.06
N ASN A 65 0.02 -8.68 -11.51
CA ASN A 65 -0.23 -8.45 -10.08
C ASN A 65 -0.29 -9.74 -9.24
N VAL A 66 -0.05 -10.92 -9.83
CA VAL A 66 -0.18 -12.23 -9.17
C VAL A 66 0.67 -12.33 -7.91
N MET A 67 1.93 -11.91 -7.95
CA MET A 67 2.82 -11.99 -6.77
C MET A 67 2.37 -11.07 -5.63
N PRO A 68 2.09 -9.77 -5.86
CA PRO A 68 1.45 -8.92 -4.86
C PRO A 68 0.17 -9.53 -4.28
N GLU A 69 -0.74 -10.02 -5.13
CA GLU A 69 -2.01 -10.61 -4.68
C GLU A 69 -1.81 -11.84 -3.79
N ILE A 70 -0.87 -12.72 -4.13
CA ILE A 70 -0.49 -13.86 -3.29
C ILE A 70 0.04 -13.38 -1.94
N ALA A 71 0.92 -12.38 -1.93
CA ALA A 71 1.47 -11.82 -0.68
C ALA A 71 0.36 -11.24 0.21
N TRP A 72 -0.58 -10.47 -0.37
CA TRP A 72 -1.75 -9.95 0.33
C TRP A 72 -2.67 -11.06 0.85
N SER A 73 -2.87 -12.12 0.07
CA SER A 73 -3.63 -13.29 0.47
C SER A 73 -2.99 -14.00 1.67
N GLN A 74 -1.66 -14.18 1.64
CA GLN A 74 -0.90 -14.79 2.74
C GLN A 74 -0.89 -13.91 4.00
N LEU A 75 -0.78 -12.59 3.84
CA LEU A 75 -0.90 -11.64 4.95
C LEU A 75 -2.27 -11.81 5.65
N ARG A 76 -3.37 -11.76 4.90
CA ARG A 76 -4.71 -11.97 5.46
C ARG A 76 -4.85 -13.32 6.17
N ARG A 77 -4.41 -14.42 5.54
CA ARG A 77 -4.50 -15.76 6.13
C ARG A 77 -3.72 -15.93 7.43
N ARG A 78 -2.62 -15.19 7.61
CA ARG A 78 -1.79 -15.28 8.82
C ARG A 78 -2.18 -14.27 9.89
N PHE A 79 -2.69 -13.12 9.46
CA PHE A 79 -3.06 -12.02 10.35
C PHE A 79 -4.48 -12.23 10.89
N THR A 80 -5.44 -12.52 10.02
CA THR A 80 -6.86 -12.49 10.34
C THR A 80 -7.30 -13.57 11.35
N PRO A 81 -6.98 -14.87 11.19
CA PRO A 81 -7.52 -15.90 12.09
C PRO A 81 -7.05 -15.74 13.54
N GLY A 82 -5.76 -15.46 13.75
CA GLY A 82 -5.22 -15.35 15.11
C GLY A 82 -5.79 -14.17 15.91
N PHE A 83 -6.20 -13.08 15.25
CA PHE A 83 -6.84 -11.96 15.94
C PHE A 83 -8.34 -12.12 16.08
N GLU A 84 -9.02 -12.64 15.05
CA GLU A 84 -10.45 -12.94 15.13
C GLU A 84 -10.73 -13.95 16.26
N ASP A 85 -9.93 -15.02 16.37
CA ASP A 85 -10.07 -16.02 17.44
C ASP A 85 -9.95 -15.39 18.85
N ILE A 86 -9.01 -14.46 19.05
CA ILE A 86 -8.81 -13.78 20.33
C ILE A 86 -9.96 -12.81 20.63
N LEU A 87 -10.43 -12.07 19.62
CA LEU A 87 -11.55 -11.14 19.77
C LEU A 87 -12.86 -11.87 20.04
N ASP A 88 -13.08 -13.01 19.37
CA ASP A 88 -14.24 -13.87 19.58
C ASP A 88 -14.26 -14.44 20.99
N VAL A 89 -13.11 -14.90 21.52
CA VAL A 89 -13.01 -15.29 22.94
C VAL A 89 -13.34 -14.12 23.87
N GLY A 90 -12.90 -12.90 23.55
CA GLY A 90 -13.23 -11.70 24.32
C GLY A 90 -14.73 -11.39 24.36
N ILE A 91 -15.43 -11.61 23.25
CA ILE A 91 -16.89 -11.45 23.15
C ILE A 91 -17.61 -12.59 23.90
N GLU A 92 -17.22 -13.84 23.66
CA GLU A 92 -17.82 -15.02 24.31
C GLU A 92 -17.67 -15.00 25.83
N LYS A 93 -16.54 -14.48 26.33
CA LYS A 93 -16.28 -14.32 27.77
C LYS A 93 -16.87 -13.05 28.37
N GLY A 94 -17.45 -12.17 27.55
CA GLY A 94 -18.06 -10.90 28.00
C GLY A 94 -17.03 -9.86 28.45
N TRP A 95 -15.79 -9.91 27.95
CA TRP A 95 -14.77 -8.89 28.22
C TRP A 95 -14.94 -7.63 27.37
N TYR A 96 -15.69 -7.74 26.28
CA TYR A 96 -15.98 -6.67 25.35
C TYR A 96 -17.39 -6.85 24.79
N ASP A 97 -18.21 -5.82 24.91
CA ASP A 97 -19.53 -5.74 24.28
C ASP A 97 -19.53 -4.66 23.17
N PRO A 98 -19.56 -5.06 21.88
CA PRO A 98 -19.64 -4.11 20.77
C PRO A 98 -20.97 -3.32 20.73
N GLY A 99 -22.00 -3.76 21.44
CA GLY A 99 -23.26 -3.04 21.63
C GLY A 99 -23.14 -1.83 22.55
N ILE A 100 -22.13 -1.81 23.43
CA ILE A 100 -21.84 -0.67 24.31
C ILE A 100 -20.96 0.31 23.56
N LEU A 101 -21.51 1.50 23.27
CA LEU A 101 -20.82 2.54 22.49
C LEU A 101 -19.46 2.92 23.08
N LEU A 102 -19.37 3.03 24.41
CA LEU A 102 -18.13 3.40 25.09
C LEU A 102 -17.04 2.35 24.88
N GLU A 103 -17.37 1.07 25.01
CA GLU A 103 -16.43 -0.03 24.80
C GLU A 103 -16.01 -0.10 23.33
N ALA A 104 -16.97 -0.01 22.41
CA ALA A 104 -16.69 -0.02 20.97
C ALA A 104 -15.77 1.13 20.53
N LEU A 105 -16.00 2.34 21.04
CA LEU A 105 -15.15 3.50 20.73
C LEU A 105 -13.77 3.38 21.39
N THR A 106 -13.69 2.91 22.63
CA THR A 106 -12.43 2.68 23.34
C THR A 106 -11.60 1.63 22.62
N PHE A 107 -12.24 0.52 22.23
CA PHE A 107 -11.62 -0.53 21.44
C PHE A 107 -11.07 0.02 20.12
N ARG A 108 -11.88 0.74 19.33
CA ARG A 108 -11.41 1.37 18.07
C ARG A 108 -10.25 2.33 18.30
N TRP A 109 -10.30 3.12 19.38
CA TRP A 109 -9.27 4.10 19.70
C TRP A 109 -7.92 3.46 20.02
N VAL A 110 -7.91 2.30 20.70
CA VAL A 110 -6.67 1.57 21.02
C VAL A 110 -6.23 0.67 19.86
N PHE A 111 -7.19 -0.05 19.27
CA PHE A 111 -6.92 -1.10 18.30
C PHE A 111 -6.45 -0.55 16.95
N ILE A 112 -7.05 0.54 16.45
CA ILE A 112 -6.69 1.09 15.12
C ILE A 112 -5.22 1.56 15.08
N PRO A 113 -4.70 2.34 16.06
CA PRO A 113 -3.29 2.72 16.08
C PRO A 113 -2.35 1.53 16.24
N TRP A 114 -2.71 0.56 17.08
CA TRP A 114 -1.93 -0.66 17.26
C TRP A 114 -1.87 -1.48 15.96
N LEU A 115 -3.00 -1.67 15.29
CA LEU A 115 -3.11 -2.34 14.00
C LEU A 115 -2.27 -1.64 12.91
N GLN A 116 -2.28 -0.31 12.89
CA GLN A 116 -1.44 0.47 12.00
C GLN A 116 0.05 0.23 12.26
N CYS A 117 0.48 0.17 13.53
CA CYS A 117 1.86 -0.13 13.91
C CYS A 117 2.31 -1.52 13.42
N GLU A 118 1.46 -2.54 13.56
CA GLU A 118 1.74 -3.90 13.05
C GLU A 118 1.91 -3.92 11.53
N PHE A 119 1.05 -3.21 10.78
CA PHE A 119 1.20 -3.11 9.33
C PHE A 119 2.45 -2.33 8.91
N ASP A 120 2.83 -1.29 9.65
CA ASP A 120 4.07 -0.56 9.40
C ASP A 120 5.31 -1.41 9.69
N ALA A 121 5.28 -2.22 10.76
CA ALA A 121 6.32 -3.20 11.07
C ALA A 121 6.42 -4.27 9.96
N TYR A 122 5.28 -4.77 9.48
CA TYR A 122 5.23 -5.69 8.35
C TYR A 122 5.82 -5.07 7.08
N ARG A 123 5.44 -3.83 6.73
CA ARG A 123 5.99 -3.07 5.58
C ARG A 123 7.51 -2.97 5.68
N LYS A 124 8.05 -2.58 6.85
CA LYS A 124 9.49 -2.50 7.09
C LYS A 124 10.17 -3.85 6.90
N ARG A 125 9.61 -4.92 7.47
CA ARG A 125 10.15 -6.27 7.33
C ARG A 125 10.21 -6.70 5.86
N VAL A 126 9.12 -6.55 5.11
CA VAL A 126 9.06 -6.97 3.69
C VAL A 126 10.02 -6.15 2.84
N ASN A 127 10.07 -4.82 3.02
CA ASN A 127 10.95 -3.95 2.24
C ASN A 127 12.43 -4.16 2.54
N ASN A 128 12.78 -4.51 3.78
CA ASN A 128 14.16 -4.76 4.19
C ASN A 128 14.59 -6.23 4.03
N THR A 129 13.66 -7.14 3.69
CA THR A 129 14.01 -8.53 3.39
C THR A 129 14.62 -8.58 1.99
N ALA A 130 15.93 -8.76 1.90
CA ALA A 130 16.63 -8.90 0.63
C ALA A 130 16.05 -10.09 -0.16
N THR A 131 15.43 -9.82 -1.31
CA THR A 131 15.09 -10.88 -2.25
C THR A 131 16.38 -11.40 -2.91
N LYS A 132 16.46 -12.71 -3.17
CA LYS A 132 17.64 -13.34 -3.81
C LYS A 132 18.04 -12.66 -5.13
N HIS A 133 17.11 -11.98 -5.80
CA HIS A 133 17.34 -11.20 -7.01
C HIS A 133 18.02 -9.83 -6.76
N ALA A 134 17.76 -9.17 -5.62
CA ALA A 134 18.43 -7.94 -5.23
C ALA A 134 19.92 -8.20 -4.94
N VAL A 135 20.23 -9.31 -4.24
CA VAL A 135 21.60 -9.75 -3.95
C VAL A 135 22.38 -10.05 -5.24
N ARG A 136 21.75 -10.72 -6.22
CA ARG A 136 22.38 -10.99 -7.53
C ARG A 136 22.62 -9.72 -8.38
N ARG A 137 21.77 -8.69 -8.29
CA ARG A 137 21.99 -7.43 -9.03
C ARG A 137 23.16 -6.62 -8.48
N VAL A 138 23.31 -6.55 -7.17
CA VAL A 138 24.46 -5.88 -6.52
C VAL A 138 25.77 -6.56 -6.96
N GLN A 139 25.81 -7.89 -6.97
CA GLN A 139 26.97 -8.66 -7.44
C GLN A 139 27.27 -8.52 -8.94
N LEU A 140 26.30 -8.15 -9.78
CA LEU A 140 26.50 -7.89 -11.21
C LEU A 140 26.98 -6.46 -11.47
N CYS A 141 26.52 -5.47 -10.70
CA CYS A 141 27.05 -4.10 -10.76
C CYS A 141 28.49 -4.01 -10.22
N GLU A 142 28.86 -4.78 -9.21
CA GLU A 142 30.25 -4.83 -8.70
C GLU A 142 31.23 -5.60 -9.63
N LYS A 143 30.72 -6.27 -10.66
CA LYS A 143 31.52 -7.06 -11.63
C LYS A 143 31.55 -6.46 -13.04
N SER A 144 31.11 -5.22 -13.20
CA SER A 144 31.26 -4.50 -14.48
C SER A 144 32.53 -3.63 -14.39
N PRO A 145 33.55 -3.86 -15.24
CA PRO A 145 34.79 -3.07 -15.25
C PRO A 145 34.57 -1.61 -15.67
#